data_AF-R2RDN1-F1
#
_entry.id   AF-R2RDN1-F1
#
_cell.length_a   1.000
_cell.length_b   1.000
_cell.length_c   1.000
_cell.angle_alpha   90.00
_cell.angle_beta   90.00
_cell.angle_gamma   90.00
#
_symmetry.space_group_name_H-M   'P 1'
#
loop_
_entity.id
_entity.type
_entity.pdbx_description
1 polymer ?
#
loop_
_entity_poly.entity_id
_entity_poly.type
_entity_poly.pdbx_seq_one_letter_code
_entity_poly.pdbx_strand_id
1 'polypeptide(L)'
;MLEDIKLFLGIADELQDPLLNLIIKDSEQRILSILNQFAVKNDTEKHKTIPNDLIYIHRDVAIKRFNKRNSEGTTADSEEGRSYSWEPSYLNEYLDIFDEYTKPAIRAGKGITRFI
;
A
#
# COMPACT_ATOMS: atom_id res chain seq x y z
N MET A 1 -0.31 -3.97 14.28
CA MET A 1 -0.13 -2.89 13.31
C MET A 1 0.65 -1.72 13.90
N LEU A 2 0.09 -0.92 14.82
CA LEU A 2 0.80 0.22 15.42
C LEU A 2 2.10 -0.20 16.11
N GLU A 3 2.03 -1.21 17.00
CA GLU A 3 3.22 -1.75 17.68
C GLU A 3 4.29 -2.26 16.72
N ASP A 4 3.89 -2.96 15.65
CA ASP A 4 4.83 -3.45 14.64
C ASP A 4 5.54 -2.28 13.95
N ILE A 5 4.78 -1.22 13.60
CA ILE A 5 5.33 -0.02 12.96
C ILE A 5 6.28 0.71 13.92
N LYS A 6 5.92 0.86 15.19
CA LYS A 6 6.79 1.45 16.22
C LYS A 6 8.10 0.67 16.34
N LEU A 7 8.01 -0.67 16.35
CA LEU A 7 9.18 -1.54 16.37
C LEU A 7 10.07 -1.34 15.12
N PHE A 8 9.49 -1.26 13.92
CA PHE A 8 10.24 -0.99 12.69
C PHE A 8 10.91 0.39 12.69
N LEU A 9 10.28 1.39 13.33
CA LEU A 9 10.79 2.76 13.41
C LEU A 9 11.74 2.99 14.58
N GLY A 10 11.92 2.00 15.47
CA GLY A 10 12.71 2.15 16.70
C GLY A 10 12.10 3.13 17.71
N ILE A 11 10.78 3.32 17.68
CA ILE A 11 10.05 4.23 18.58
C ILE A 11 9.58 3.42 19.79
N ALA A 12 10.00 3.82 21.00
CA ALA A 12 9.62 3.18 22.25
C ALA A 12 8.57 3.98 23.05
N ASP A 13 8.44 5.27 22.79
CA ASP A 13 7.46 6.15 23.44
C ASP A 13 6.11 6.18 22.70
N GLU A 14 5.14 6.93 23.25
CA GLU A 14 3.78 7.07 22.70
C GLU A 14 3.53 8.47 22.10
N LEU A 15 4.55 9.33 22.00
CA LEU A 15 4.38 10.74 21.61
C LEU A 15 3.86 10.87 20.17
N GLN A 16 4.20 9.91 19.32
CA GLN A 16 3.87 9.92 17.90
C GLN A 16 2.69 9.02 17.54
N ASP A 17 2.09 8.35 18.52
CA ASP A 17 1.01 7.39 18.30
C ASP A 17 -0.21 8.00 17.60
N PRO A 18 -0.67 9.23 17.92
CA PRO A 18 -1.77 9.87 17.18
C PRO A 18 -1.44 10.07 15.69
N LEU A 19 -0.21 10.47 15.39
CA LEU A 19 0.25 10.68 14.01
C LEU A 19 0.39 9.34 13.28
N LEU A 20 1.01 8.34 13.90
CA LEU A 20 1.14 7.00 13.33
C LEU A 20 -0.22 6.38 13.03
N ASN A 21 -1.18 6.48 13.94
CA ASN A 21 -2.55 6.00 13.70
C ASN A 21 -3.22 6.72 12.52
N LEU A 22 -3.03 8.03 12.38
CA LEU A 22 -3.54 8.77 11.23
C LEU A 22 -2.90 8.30 9.92
N ILE A 23 -1.58 8.09 9.91
CA ILE A 23 -0.85 7.59 8.74
C ILE A 23 -1.32 6.18 8.38
N ILE A 24 -1.51 5.30 9.35
CA ILE A 24 -2.02 3.93 9.14
C ILE A 24 -3.41 4.00 8.48
N LYS A 25 -4.33 4.77 9.06
CA LYS A 25 -5.69 4.91 8.53
C LYS A 25 -5.74 5.49 7.12
N ASP A 26 -4.97 6.55 6.86
CA ASP A 26 -4.94 7.15 5.53
C ASP A 26 -4.26 6.24 4.49
N SER A 27 -3.26 5.45 4.91
CA SER A 27 -2.61 4.46 4.05
C SER A 27 -3.56 3.33 3.68
N GLU A 28 -4.38 2.88 4.63
CA GLU A 28 -5.42 1.89 4.37
C GLU A 28 -6.42 2.38 3.31
N GLN A 29 -6.92 3.61 3.45
CA GLN A 29 -7.85 4.18 2.49
C GLN A 29 -7.26 4.29 1.07
N ARG A 30 -5.98 4.66 0.98
CA ARG A 30 -5.27 4.73 -0.32
C ARG A 30 -5.08 3.35 -0.95
N ILE A 31 -4.64 2.36 -0.17
CA ILE A 31 -4.48 0.99 -0.65
C ILE A 31 -5.82 0.44 -1.14
N LEU A 32 -6.89 0.60 -0.34
CA LEU A 32 -8.24 0.17 -0.72
C LEU A 32 -8.74 0.86 -1.99
N SER A 33 -8.43 2.15 -2.18
CA SER A 33 -8.79 2.87 -3.40
C SER A 33 -8.13 2.24 -4.63
N ILE A 34 -6.83 1.98 -4.58
CA ILE A 34 -6.09 1.38 -5.71
C ILE A 34 -6.51 -0.08 -5.92
N LEU A 35 -6.59 -0.88 -4.86
CA LEU A 35 -7.03 -2.28 -4.95
C LEU A 35 -8.42 -2.37 -5.58
N ASN A 36 -9.35 -1.50 -5.21
CA ASN A 36 -10.69 -1.48 -5.79
C ASN A 36 -10.74 -0.92 -7.23
N GLN A 37 -9.78 -0.10 -7.66
CA GLN A 37 -9.64 0.25 -9.07
C GLN A 37 -9.26 -0.98 -9.91
N PHE A 38 -8.32 -1.80 -9.41
CA PHE A 38 -7.97 -3.06 -10.06
C PHE A 38 -9.10 -4.09 -10.00
N ALA A 39 -9.86 -4.16 -8.90
CA ALA A 39 -11.04 -5.04 -8.83
C ALA A 39 -12.10 -4.66 -9.88
N VAL A 40 -12.39 -3.36 -10.04
CA VAL A 40 -13.30 -2.87 -11.09
C VAL A 40 -12.75 -3.18 -12.48
N LYS A 41 -11.44 -2.98 -12.71
CA LYS A 41 -10.78 -3.29 -13.98
C LYS A 41 -10.88 -4.78 -14.33
N ASN A 42 -10.77 -5.66 -13.33
CA ASN A 42 -10.77 -7.11 -13.49
C ASN A 42 -12.16 -7.75 -13.36
N ASP A 43 -13.22 -6.94 -13.24
CA ASP A 43 -14.61 -7.37 -13.05
C ASP A 43 -14.81 -8.28 -11.82
N THR A 44 -14.11 -7.97 -10.72
CA THR A 44 -14.20 -8.66 -9.44
C THR A 44 -14.80 -7.79 -8.33
N GLU A 45 -15.21 -8.43 -7.25
CA GLU A 45 -15.86 -7.75 -6.12
C GLU A 45 -14.90 -6.78 -5.41
N LYS A 46 -15.44 -5.62 -4.99
CA LYS A 46 -14.68 -4.64 -4.22
C LYS A 46 -14.37 -5.15 -2.82
N HIS A 47 -13.16 -4.89 -2.38
CA HIS A 47 -12.71 -5.17 -1.02
C HIS A 47 -13.14 -4.05 -0.06
N LYS A 48 -13.70 -4.44 1.09
CA LYS A 48 -14.06 -3.52 2.19
C LYS A 48 -12.90 -3.25 3.14
N THR A 49 -11.98 -4.21 3.25
CA THR A 49 -10.79 -4.18 4.10
C THR A 49 -9.61 -4.74 3.32
N ILE A 50 -8.39 -4.36 3.70
CA ILE A 50 -7.18 -4.92 3.09
C ILE A 50 -7.14 -6.42 3.44
N PRO A 51 -6.99 -7.31 2.44
CA PRO A 51 -6.80 -8.73 2.71
C PRO A 51 -5.56 -9.01 3.56
N ASN A 52 -5.61 -10.05 4.39
CA ASN A 52 -4.50 -10.41 5.29
C ASN A 52 -3.18 -10.63 4.53
N ASP A 53 -3.24 -11.20 3.33
CA ASP A 53 -2.06 -11.47 2.50
C ASP A 53 -1.36 -10.18 2.06
N LEU A 54 -2.06 -9.03 2.08
CA LEU A 54 -1.55 -7.71 1.68
C LEU A 54 -1.25 -6.81 2.89
N ILE A 55 -1.36 -7.32 4.14
CA ILE A 55 -1.17 -6.51 5.35
C ILE A 55 0.26 -5.97 5.48
N TYR A 56 1.24 -6.68 4.91
CA TYR A 56 2.64 -6.25 4.88
C TYR A 56 2.82 -4.97 4.05
N ILE A 57 2.02 -4.81 2.98
CA ILE A 57 2.02 -3.62 2.13
C ILE A 57 1.49 -2.43 2.93
N HIS A 58 0.42 -2.63 3.70
CA HIS A 58 -0.13 -1.59 4.58
C HIS A 58 0.90 -1.08 5.58
N ARG A 59 1.61 -2.00 6.23
CA ARG A 59 2.68 -1.68 7.16
C ARG A 59 3.82 -0.91 6.48
N ASP A 60 4.30 -1.40 5.34
CA ASP A 60 5.42 -0.77 4.63
C ASP A 60 5.08 0.63 4.11
N VAL A 61 3.90 0.80 3.52
CA VAL A 61 3.42 2.12 3.06
C VAL A 61 3.32 3.09 4.23
N ALA A 62 2.83 2.65 5.39
CA ALA A 62 2.76 3.50 6.58
C ALA A 62 4.15 3.94 7.06
N ILE A 63 5.13 3.03 7.09
CA ILE A 63 6.53 3.32 7.45
C ILE A 63 7.15 4.32 6.47
N LYS A 64 7.03 4.06 5.15
CA LYS A 64 7.57 4.94 4.11
C LYS A 64 7.02 6.36 4.21
N ARG A 65 5.71 6.48 4.44
CA ARG A 65 5.04 7.78 4.58
C ARG A 65 5.46 8.53 5.83
N PHE A 66 5.67 7.83 6.95
CA PHE A 66 6.19 8.43 8.16
C PHE A 66 7.62 8.93 7.96
N ASN A 67 8.51 8.10 7.41
CA ASN A 67 9.90 8.46 7.15
C ASN A 67 10.04 9.65 6.20
N LYS A 68 9.26 9.67 5.11
CA LYS A 68 9.28 10.78 4.17
C LYS A 68 8.84 12.09 4.82
N ARG A 69 7.76 12.08 5.60
CA ARG A 69 7.30 13.27 6.33
C ARG A 69 8.35 13.79 7.31
N ASN A 70 9.08 12.90 8.00
CA ASN A 70 10.17 13.31 8.89
C ASN A 70 11.39 13.84 8.12
N SER A 71 11.67 13.28 6.94
CA SER A 71 12.72 13.78 6.05
C SER A 71 12.39 15.17 5.51
N GLU A 72 11.14 15.46 5.15
CA GLU A 72 10.68 16.78 4.69
C GLU A 72 10.87 17.88 5.74
N GLY A 73 10.79 17.54 7.03
CA GLY A 73 11.12 18.46 8.12
C GLY A 73 12.62 18.71 8.29
N THR A 74 13.47 17.86 7.73
CA THR A 74 14.94 17.95 7.83
C THR A 74 15.58 18.57 6.57
N THR A 75 14.93 18.46 5.40
CA THR A 75 15.42 19.02 4.12
C THR A 75 15.09 20.50 3.88
N ALA A 76 14.33 21.16 4.77
CA ALA A 76 14.04 22.59 4.63
C ALA A 76 15.29 23.49 4.69
N ASP A 77 16.42 22.98 5.21
CA ASP A 77 17.70 23.70 5.30
C ASP A 77 18.63 23.50 4.09
N SER A 78 18.26 22.73 3.06
CA SER A 78 19.13 22.45 1.90
C SER A 78 18.47 22.78 0.57
N GLU A 79 18.72 24.02 0.14
CA GLU A 79 18.80 24.52 -1.24
C GLU A 79 17.59 24.37 -2.19
N GLU A 80 17.00 25.54 -2.46
CA GLU A 80 16.71 26.11 -3.78
C GLU A 80 16.65 25.15 -4.99
N GLY A 81 15.44 25.01 -5.55
CA GLY A 81 15.23 24.55 -6.92
C GLY A 81 14.99 23.05 -7.07
N ARG A 82 13.75 22.58 -6.87
CA ARG A 82 13.33 21.28 -7.38
C ARG A 82 12.07 21.40 -8.23
N SER A 83 12.27 21.14 -9.52
CA SER A 83 11.26 20.77 -10.48
C SER A 83 10.28 19.76 -9.86
N TYR A 84 8.99 20.03 -10.01
CA TYR A 84 7.88 19.12 -9.69
C TYR A 84 7.99 17.86 -10.57
N SER A 85 8.94 16.99 -10.25
CA SER A 85 8.90 15.60 -10.68
C SER A 85 7.84 14.94 -9.81
N TRP A 86 6.74 14.50 -10.42
CA TRP A 86 5.69 13.75 -9.75
C TRP A 86 6.33 12.59 -9.00
N GLU A 87 6.44 12.71 -7.68
CA GLU A 87 7.08 11.66 -6.89
C GLU A 87 6.29 10.38 -7.09
N PRO A 88 6.97 9.25 -7.39
CA PRO A 88 6.30 7.98 -7.54
C PRO A 88 5.49 7.68 -6.28
N SER A 89 4.21 7.35 -6.47
CA SER A 89 3.31 6.97 -5.37
C SER A 89 3.95 5.83 -4.58
N TYR A 90 3.84 5.86 -3.24
CA TYR A 90 4.29 4.79 -2.33
C TYR A 90 3.68 3.40 -2.65
N LEU A 91 2.73 3.35 -3.60
CA LEU A 91 2.04 2.16 -4.05
C LEU A 91 2.55 1.61 -5.38
N ASN A 92 3.46 2.32 -6.06
CA ASN A 92 3.91 1.96 -7.42
C ASN A 92 4.54 0.56 -7.48
N GLU A 93 5.32 0.17 -6.48
CA GLU A 93 5.94 -1.16 -6.41
C GLU A 93 4.93 -2.30 -6.15
N TYR A 94 3.72 -1.95 -5.74
CA TYR A 94 2.66 -2.89 -5.37
C TYR A 94 1.57 -3.00 -6.45
N LEU A 95 1.64 -2.22 -7.52
CA LEU A 95 0.58 -2.19 -8.55
C LEU A 95 0.40 -3.55 -9.22
N ASP A 96 1.49 -4.24 -9.56
CA ASP A 96 1.43 -5.56 -10.19
C ASP A 96 0.83 -6.61 -9.24
N ILE A 97 1.12 -6.50 -7.93
CA ILE A 97 0.57 -7.38 -6.91
C ILE A 97 -0.93 -7.12 -6.75
N PHE A 98 -1.37 -5.87 -6.73
CA PHE A 98 -2.79 -5.53 -6.67
C PHE A 98 -3.56 -5.98 -7.91
N ASP A 99 -2.99 -5.80 -9.11
CA ASP A 99 -3.59 -6.29 -10.35
C ASP A 99 -3.73 -7.81 -10.35
N GLU A 100 -2.69 -8.53 -9.95
CA GLU A 100 -2.71 -9.99 -9.89
C GLU A 100 -3.69 -10.50 -8.83
N TYR A 101 -3.69 -9.89 -7.64
CA TYR A 101 -4.54 -10.29 -6.53
C TYR A 101 -6.04 -10.17 -6.87
N THR A 102 -6.43 -9.16 -7.64
CA THR A 102 -7.84 -8.94 -7.97
C THR A 102 -8.30 -9.66 -9.24
N LYS A 103 -7.43 -10.39 -9.94
CA LYS A 103 -7.84 -11.20 -11.09
C LYS A 103 -8.79 -12.31 -10.64
N PRO A 104 -9.80 -12.65 -11.46
CA PRO A 104 -10.64 -13.79 -11.17
C PRO A 104 -9.76 -15.05 -11.16
N ALA A 105 -9.94 -15.91 -10.16
CA ALA A 105 -9.29 -17.21 -10.14
C ALA A 105 -9.64 -17.94 -11.44
N ILE A 106 -8.64 -18.20 -12.29
CA ILE A 106 -8.83 -18.92 -13.55
C ILE A 106 -9.36 -20.30 -13.18
N ARG A 107 -10.67 -20.51 -13.31
CA ARG A 107 -11.25 -21.86 -13.34
C ARG A 107 -10.70 -22.48 -14.62
N ALA A 108 -9.58 -23.19 -14.52
CA ALA A 108 -9.10 -24.04 -15.59
C ALA A 108 -10.26 -24.98 -15.96
N GLY A 109 -10.93 -24.67 -17.07
CA GLY A 109 -11.97 -25.52 -17.61
C GLY A 109 -11.35 -26.88 -17.82
N LYS A 110 -11.91 -27.90 -17.17
CA LYS A 110 -11.53 -29.30 -17.28
C LYS A 110 -11.89 -29.77 -18.71
N GLY A 111 -11.09 -29.35 -19.69
CA GLY A 111 -11.22 -29.74 -21.09
C GLY A 111 -10.76 -31.18 -21.24
N ILE A 112 -11.71 -32.10 -21.22
CA ILE A 112 -11.43 -33.51 -21.54
C ILE A 112 -11.27 -33.56 -23.06
N THR A 113 -10.03 -33.49 -23.56
CA THR A 113 -9.74 -33.74 -24.98
C THR A 113 -9.97 -35.23 -25.25
N ARG A 114 -11.11 -35.59 -25.83
CA ARG A 114 -11.31 -36.89 -26.49
C ARG A 114 -10.76 -36.78 -27.90
N PHE A 115 -9.68 -37.51 -28.17
CA PHE A 115 -9.21 -37.76 -29.53
C PHE A 115 -10.12 -38.85 -30.15
N ILE A 116 -10.71 -38.56 -31.30
CA ILE A 116 -11.38 -39.51 -32.21
C ILE A 116 -10.45 -39.71 -33.40
#